data_AF-A0A0G0VVT6-F1
#
_entry.id   AF-A0A0G0VVT6-F1
#
_cell.length_a   1.000
_cell.length_b   1.000
_cell.length_c   1.000
_cell.angle_alpha   90.00
_cell.angle_beta   90.00
_cell.angle_gamma   90.00
#
_symmetry.space_group_name_H-M   'P 1'
#
loop_
_entity.id
_entity.type
_entity.pdbx_description
1 polymer ?
#
loop_
_entity_poly.entity_id
_entity_poly.type
_entity_poly.pdbx_seq_one_letter_code
_entity_poly.pdbx_strand_id
1 'polypeptide(L)'
;MAFLANDPKILGLAFLGGIIPSLLWLWFWLKEDEENPEPKGLLALVFVMGMLAVVVVLPVQKFIQAHIGSSEGQLVLWAGAEEILKYLAVLIILFKTNHANEPIDWPIYLITAALGFAALENSLFLIKPLSVSGATVGLLTGQLRFLGSTLLHTVSSGTIGITIGISFYMDEFRRKWFLFVGFLVAIALHSAFNFFIIRNDGNDFLKVFAFLWVVTIIVMLLFEKVRRMSTN
;
A
#
# COMPACT_ATOMS: atom_id res chain seq x y z
N MET A 1 11.93 2.93 24.14
CA MET A 1 12.60 2.46 22.89
C MET A 1 13.51 1.29 23.22
N ALA A 2 12.98 0.08 23.41
CA ALA A 2 13.80 -1.08 23.76
C ALA A 2 13.13 -2.40 23.36
N PHE A 3 12.78 -2.60 22.09
CA PHE A 3 12.28 -3.90 21.58
C PHE A 3 12.55 -4.08 20.09
N LEU A 4 13.77 -3.79 19.61
CA LEU A 4 14.26 -4.55 18.48
C LEU A 4 14.66 -5.91 19.05
N ALA A 5 14.09 -6.99 18.52
CA ALA A 5 14.55 -8.32 18.87
C ALA A 5 16.07 -8.36 18.58
N ASN A 6 16.89 -8.55 19.61
CA ASN A 6 18.34 -8.68 19.45
C ASN A 6 18.74 -10.02 18.81
N ASP A 7 17.77 -10.85 18.38
CA ASP A 7 18.01 -12.08 17.65
C ASP A 7 17.99 -11.80 16.13
N PRO A 8 19.14 -11.91 15.45
CA PRO A 8 19.22 -11.73 14.00
C PRO A 8 18.27 -12.63 13.21
N LYS A 9 17.91 -13.81 13.75
CA LYS A 9 16.97 -14.74 13.10
C LYS A 9 15.56 -14.16 13.05
N ILE A 10 15.12 -13.52 14.13
CA ILE A 10 13.78 -12.89 14.19
C ILE A 10 13.71 -11.74 13.20
N LEU A 11 14.75 -10.90 13.15
CA LEU A 11 14.84 -9.80 12.19
C LEU A 11 14.82 -10.31 10.76
N GLY A 12 15.59 -11.37 10.46
CA GLY A 12 15.60 -12.00 9.14
C GLY A 12 14.24 -12.59 8.74
N LEU A 13 13.58 -13.32 9.66
CA LEU A 13 12.25 -13.89 9.40
C LEU A 13 11.17 -12.82 9.20
N ALA A 14 11.19 -11.75 10.02
CA ALA A 14 10.27 -10.63 9.89
C ALA A 14 10.45 -9.92 8.53
N PHE A 15 11.70 -9.68 8.14
CA PHE A 15 12.05 -9.04 6.87
C PHE A 15 11.62 -9.88 5.66
N LEU A 16 11.93 -11.17 5.66
CA LEU A 16 11.47 -12.08 4.60
C LEU A 16 9.94 -12.18 4.58
N GLY A 17 9.32 -12.21 5.76
CA GLY A 17 7.88 -12.19 5.95
C GLY A 17 7.23 -11.02 5.23
N GLY A 18 7.74 -9.80 5.40
CA GLY A 18 7.22 -8.61 4.70
C GLY A 18 7.58 -8.54 3.21
N ILE A 19 8.84 -8.83 2.84
CA ILE A 19 9.31 -8.65 1.45
C ILE A 19 8.71 -9.66 0.48
N ILE A 20 8.68 -10.96 0.82
CA ILE A 20 8.30 -12.01 -0.14
C ILE A 20 6.89 -11.76 -0.70
N PRO A 21 5.86 -11.51 0.12
CA PRO A 21 4.51 -11.27 -0.37
C PRO A 21 4.40 -9.98 -1.20
N SER A 22 5.11 -8.92 -0.81
CA SER A 22 5.16 -7.68 -1.60
C SER A 22 5.78 -7.90 -2.97
N LEU A 23 6.87 -8.68 -3.07
CA LEU A 23 7.50 -8.99 -4.35
C LEU A 23 6.64 -9.93 -5.22
N LEU A 24 5.92 -10.88 -4.61
CA LEU A 24 4.98 -11.74 -5.34
C LEU A 24 3.84 -10.92 -5.95
N TRP A 25 3.26 -9.99 -5.20
CA TRP A 25 2.25 -9.08 -5.73
C TRP A 25 2.82 -8.12 -6.77
N LEU A 26 4.04 -7.61 -6.58
CA LEU A 26 4.69 -6.74 -7.57
C LEU A 26 4.85 -7.49 -8.89
N TRP A 27 5.34 -8.72 -8.84
CA TRP A 27 5.44 -9.57 -10.01
C TRP A 27 4.08 -9.78 -10.70
N PHE A 28 3.01 -10.04 -9.93
CA PHE A 28 1.66 -10.18 -10.48
C PHE A 28 1.18 -8.92 -11.22
N TRP A 29 1.35 -7.73 -10.64
CA TRP A 29 0.87 -6.48 -11.28
C TRP A 29 1.71 -6.09 -12.49
N LEU A 30 3.03 -6.31 -12.46
CA LEU A 30 3.90 -6.09 -13.62
C LEU A 30 3.61 -7.07 -14.76
N LYS A 31 3.02 -8.23 -14.47
CA LYS A 31 2.53 -9.16 -15.49
C LYS A 31 1.25 -8.68 -16.19
N GLU A 32 0.52 -7.75 -15.59
CA GLU A 32 -0.66 -7.15 -16.24
C GLU A 32 -0.26 -6.04 -17.22
N ASP A 33 0.97 -5.51 -17.12
CA ASP A 33 1.54 -4.46 -17.97
C ASP A 33 2.69 -4.99 -18.84
N GLU A 34 2.48 -6.15 -19.48
CA GLU A 34 3.52 -6.80 -20.29
C GLU A 34 3.77 -6.16 -21.66
N GLU A 35 2.83 -5.34 -22.15
CA GLU A 35 2.92 -4.77 -23.50
C GLU A 35 3.99 -3.69 -23.60
N ASN A 36 4.06 -2.78 -22.62
CA ASN A 36 5.04 -1.69 -22.54
C ASN A 36 5.66 -1.59 -21.14
N PRO A 37 6.50 -2.56 -20.73
CA PRO A 37 6.93 -2.65 -19.34
C PRO A 37 7.89 -1.53 -18.94
N GLU A 38 7.66 -0.99 -17.74
CA GLU A 38 8.47 0.07 -17.17
C GLU A 38 9.92 -0.35 -16.87
N PRO A 39 10.89 0.60 -16.89
CA PRO A 39 12.29 0.29 -16.59
C PRO A 39 12.45 -0.30 -15.18
N LYS A 40 12.98 -1.53 -15.10
CA LYS A 40 13.14 -2.26 -13.82
C LYS A 40 13.93 -1.49 -12.76
N GLY A 41 14.94 -0.71 -13.17
CA GLY A 41 15.71 0.13 -12.25
C GLY A 41 14.88 1.26 -11.65
N LEU A 42 13.95 1.82 -12.42
CA LEU A 42 13.02 2.85 -11.95
C LEU A 42 11.98 2.27 -11.00
N LEU A 43 11.42 1.10 -11.33
CA LEU A 43 10.52 0.36 -10.43
C LEU A 43 11.21 0.00 -9.11
N ALA A 44 12.45 -0.47 -9.15
CA ALA A 44 13.23 -0.76 -7.95
C ALA A 44 13.44 0.50 -7.08
N LEU A 45 13.74 1.65 -7.71
CA LEU A 45 13.88 2.92 -7.01
C LEU A 45 12.55 3.35 -6.36
N VAL A 46 11.43 3.23 -7.07
CA VAL A 46 10.09 3.54 -6.56
C VAL A 46 9.72 2.62 -5.39
N PHE A 47 10.03 1.32 -5.48
CA PHE A 47 9.82 0.37 -4.38
C PHE A 47 10.62 0.77 -3.12
N VAL A 48 11.91 1.10 -3.29
CA VAL A 48 12.76 1.55 -2.18
C VAL A 48 12.26 2.87 -1.59
N MET A 49 11.80 3.81 -2.42
CA MET A 49 11.18 5.05 -1.94
C MET A 49 9.90 4.78 -1.15
N GLY A 50 9.11 3.78 -1.54
CA GLY A 50 7.99 3.26 -0.76
C GLY A 50 8.40 2.76 0.62
N MET A 51 9.50 1.99 0.71
CA MET A 51 10.06 1.59 2.01
C MET A 51 10.48 2.81 2.83
N LEU A 52 11.20 3.76 2.23
CA LEU A 52 11.64 4.99 2.93
C LEU A 52 10.46 5.83 3.43
N ALA A 53 9.32 5.83 2.75
CA ALA A 53 8.10 6.50 3.21
C ALA A 53 7.61 5.96 4.57
N VAL A 54 7.86 4.69 4.91
CA VAL A 54 7.57 4.15 6.25
C VAL A 54 8.41 4.85 7.32
N VAL A 55 9.69 5.08 7.06
CA VAL A 55 10.59 5.77 8.01
C VAL A 55 10.09 7.19 8.30
N VAL A 56 9.53 7.85 7.28
CA VAL A 56 8.99 9.21 7.39
C VAL A 56 7.59 9.23 8.01
N VAL A 57 6.73 8.25 7.73
CA VAL A 57 5.34 8.26 8.24
C VAL A 57 5.25 7.90 9.72
N LEU A 58 6.13 7.04 10.23
CA LEU A 58 6.12 6.62 11.63
C LEU A 58 6.17 7.80 12.64
N PRO A 59 7.06 8.80 12.52
CA PRO A 59 7.02 9.98 13.38
C PRO A 59 5.74 10.82 13.19
N VAL A 60 5.21 10.91 11.96
CA VAL A 60 3.94 11.61 11.67
C VAL A 60 2.77 10.92 12.38
N GLN A 61 2.69 9.59 12.30
CA GLN A 61 1.67 8.79 13.00
C GLN A 61 1.77 8.93 14.51
N LYS A 62 2.98 8.95 15.08
CA LYS A 62 3.20 9.22 16.51
C LYS A 62 2.74 10.62 16.90
N PHE A 63 3.00 11.62 16.06
CA PHE A 63 2.51 12.98 16.30
C PHE A 63 0.98 13.02 16.30
N ILE A 64 0.34 12.39 15.30
CA ILE A 64 -1.13 12.25 15.23
C ILE A 64 -1.65 11.57 16.50
N GLN A 65 -1.05 10.46 16.93
CA GLN A 65 -1.44 9.72 18.12
C GLN A 65 -1.40 10.58 19.40
N ALA A 66 -0.40 11.46 19.51
CA ALA A 66 -0.22 12.31 20.69
C ALA A 66 -1.22 13.48 20.76
N HIS A 67 -1.80 13.91 19.63
CA HIS A 67 -2.62 15.13 19.56
C HIS A 67 -4.09 14.87 19.22
N ILE A 68 -4.44 13.68 18.73
CA ILE A 68 -5.80 13.34 18.32
C ILE A 68 -6.39 12.35 19.34
N GLY A 69 -7.39 12.79 20.11
CA GLY A 69 -7.98 11.95 21.17
C GLY A 69 -8.93 10.86 20.68
N SER A 70 -9.53 11.01 19.49
CA SER A 70 -10.46 10.03 18.93
C SER A 70 -9.74 8.91 18.18
N SER A 71 -10.02 7.65 18.51
CA SER A 71 -9.47 6.48 17.81
C SER A 71 -9.79 6.50 16.31
N GLU A 72 -11.02 6.84 15.95
CA GLU A 72 -11.47 6.90 14.55
C GLU A 72 -10.74 7.99 13.77
N GLY A 73 -10.56 9.17 14.38
CA GLY A 73 -9.79 10.26 13.79
C GLY A 73 -8.31 9.91 13.59
N GLN A 74 -7.71 9.14 14.51
CA GLN A 74 -6.34 8.64 14.33
C GLN A 74 -6.24 7.71 13.12
N LEU A 75 -7.19 6.78 12.94
CA LEU A 75 -7.18 5.83 11.82
C LEU A 75 -7.25 6.56 10.46
N VAL A 76 -8.12 7.56 10.34
CA VAL A 76 -8.26 8.35 9.11
C VAL A 76 -6.99 9.15 8.83
N LEU A 77 -6.41 9.79 9.84
CA LEU A 77 -5.22 10.60 9.67
C LEU A 77 -3.96 9.75 9.43
N TRP A 78 -3.85 8.56 10.04
CA TRP A 78 -2.78 7.61 9.74
C TRP A 78 -2.86 7.12 8.30
N ALA A 79 -4.02 6.62 7.87
CA ALA A 79 -4.24 6.21 6.48
C ALA A 79 -3.95 7.35 5.50
N GLY A 80 -4.44 8.56 5.80
CA GLY A 80 -4.16 9.77 5.03
C GLY A 80 -2.68 10.07 4.89
N ALA A 81 -1.95 10.09 6.00
CA ALA A 81 -0.51 10.35 6.00
C ALA A 81 0.25 9.33 5.15
N GLU A 82 -0.11 8.05 5.25
CA GLU A 82 0.55 7.00 4.47
C GLU A 82 0.27 7.11 2.97
N GLU A 83 -0.98 7.27 2.55
CA GLU A 83 -1.31 7.36 1.12
C GLU A 83 -0.69 8.61 0.50
N ILE A 84 -0.66 9.74 1.22
CA ILE A 84 0.02 10.97 0.78
C ILE A 84 1.52 10.73 0.63
N LEU A 85 2.18 10.11 1.60
CA LEU A 85 3.63 9.89 1.54
C LEU A 85 4.02 8.87 0.46
N LYS A 86 3.21 7.84 0.19
CA LYS A 86 3.42 6.92 -0.93
C LYS A 86 3.30 7.65 -2.27
N TYR A 87 2.30 8.50 -2.43
CA TYR A 87 2.15 9.33 -3.63
C TYR A 87 3.33 10.28 -3.82
N LEU A 88 3.77 10.98 -2.76
CA LEU A 88 4.94 11.84 -2.80
C LEU A 88 6.23 11.08 -3.14
N ALA A 89 6.39 9.87 -2.60
CA ALA A 89 7.53 9.00 -2.91
C ALA A 89 7.64 8.73 -4.41
N VAL A 90 6.50 8.52 -5.08
CA VAL A 90 6.46 8.37 -6.55
C VAL A 90 6.73 9.68 -7.26
N LEU A 91 6.09 10.78 -6.87
CA LEU A 91 6.31 12.08 -7.52
C LEU A 91 7.76 12.55 -7.47
N ILE A 92 8.47 12.33 -6.36
CA ILE A 92 9.89 12.69 -6.22
C ILE A 92 10.78 11.96 -7.25
N ILE A 93 10.38 10.77 -7.67
CA ILE A 93 11.09 10.00 -8.69
C ILE A 93 10.64 10.42 -10.09
N LEU A 94 9.33 10.44 -10.33
CA LEU A 94 8.79 10.71 -11.66
C LEU A 94 9.00 12.15 -12.14
N PHE A 95 9.13 13.15 -11.25
CA PHE A 95 9.40 14.52 -11.71
C PHE A 95 10.74 14.66 -12.44
N LYS A 96 11.66 13.70 -12.24
CA LYS A 96 12.97 13.67 -12.90
C LYS A 96 12.99 12.76 -14.13
N THR A 97 11.86 12.19 -14.53
CA THR A 97 11.78 11.23 -15.63
C THR A 97 10.67 11.59 -16.60
N ASN A 98 10.71 11.00 -17.80
CA ASN A 98 9.64 11.08 -18.80
C ASN A 98 8.94 9.72 -18.96
N HIS A 99 8.96 8.88 -17.93
CA HIS A 99 8.48 7.49 -17.94
C HIS A 99 7.04 7.33 -17.45
N ALA A 100 6.31 8.42 -17.16
CA ALA A 100 4.90 8.37 -16.82
C ALA A 100 4.10 9.03 -17.94
N ASN A 101 4.16 8.41 -19.11
CA ASN A 101 3.68 8.93 -20.39
C ASN A 101 2.43 8.20 -20.91
N GLU A 102 2.01 7.12 -20.25
CA GLU A 102 0.77 6.40 -20.52
C GLU A 102 -0.15 6.41 -19.28
N PRO A 103 -1.48 6.28 -19.48
CA PRO A 103 -2.43 6.18 -18.36
C PRO A 103 -2.11 5.07 -17.34
N ILE A 104 -1.58 3.93 -17.80
CA ILE A 104 -1.31 2.73 -17.00
C ILE A 104 -0.07 2.82 -16.11
N ASP A 105 0.88 3.69 -16.46
CA ASP A 105 2.12 3.92 -15.71
C ASP A 105 1.81 4.39 -14.28
N TRP A 106 0.81 5.27 -14.13
CA TRP A 106 0.41 5.84 -12.84
C TRP A 106 0.00 4.80 -11.79
N PRO A 107 -0.95 3.89 -12.06
CA PRO A 107 -1.23 2.81 -11.13
C PRO A 107 -0.04 1.86 -10.95
N ILE A 108 0.76 1.56 -11.97
CA ILE A 108 1.96 0.71 -11.82
C ILE A 108 2.96 1.31 -10.82
N TYR A 109 3.29 2.59 -10.95
CA TYR A 109 4.21 3.25 -10.02
C TYR A 109 3.65 3.37 -8.61
N LEU A 110 2.37 3.73 -8.44
CA LEU A 110 1.77 3.83 -7.11
C LEU A 110 1.63 2.46 -6.43
N ILE A 111 1.27 1.42 -7.17
CA ILE A 111 1.27 0.03 -6.68
C ILE A 111 2.67 -0.38 -6.25
N THR A 112 3.69 -0.06 -7.06
CA THR A 112 5.10 -0.37 -6.74
C THR A 112 5.55 0.30 -5.45
N ALA A 113 5.25 1.59 -5.25
CA ALA A 113 5.56 2.30 -4.00
C ALA A 113 4.78 1.71 -2.82
N ALA A 114 3.51 1.36 -3.01
CA ALA A 114 2.67 0.76 -1.98
C ALA A 114 3.18 -0.61 -1.53
N LEU A 115 3.66 -1.44 -2.46
CA LEU A 115 4.25 -2.74 -2.16
C LEU A 115 5.59 -2.61 -1.43
N GLY A 116 6.41 -1.62 -1.79
CA GLY A 116 7.61 -1.26 -1.04
C GLY A 116 7.30 -0.80 0.37
N PHE A 117 6.29 0.06 0.53
CA PHE A 117 5.80 0.49 1.83
C PHE A 117 5.33 -0.70 2.67
N ALA A 118 4.45 -1.54 2.11
CA ALA A 118 3.93 -2.74 2.76
C ALA A 118 5.05 -3.72 3.15
N ALA A 119 6.09 -3.82 2.33
CA ALA A 119 7.22 -4.71 2.61
C ALA A 119 7.93 -4.33 3.91
N LEU A 120 8.29 -3.05 4.08
CA LEU A 120 8.96 -2.60 5.29
C LEU A 120 8.00 -2.53 6.48
N GLU A 121 6.81 -1.98 6.29
CA GLU A 121 5.83 -1.85 7.37
C GLU A 121 5.47 -3.22 7.95
N ASN A 122 5.14 -4.19 7.10
CA ASN A 122 4.80 -5.53 7.57
C ASN A 122 6.01 -6.24 8.20
N SER A 123 7.22 -5.99 7.70
CA SER A 123 8.44 -6.48 8.36
C SER A 123 8.53 -5.96 9.80
N LEU A 124 8.26 -4.68 10.04
CA LEU A 124 8.28 -4.09 11.38
C LEU A 124 7.16 -4.65 12.26
N PHE A 125 5.96 -4.86 11.72
CA PHE A 125 4.84 -5.45 12.46
C PHE A 125 5.09 -6.89 12.89
N LEU A 126 5.88 -7.66 12.12
CA LEU A 126 6.19 -9.06 12.44
C LEU A 126 7.23 -9.24 13.55
N ILE A 127 8.06 -8.24 13.85
CA ILE A 127 9.15 -8.37 14.85
C ILE A 127 8.60 -8.74 16.23
N LYS A 128 7.59 -8.01 16.72
CA LYS A 128 7.06 -8.21 18.08
C LYS A 128 6.37 -9.57 18.23
N PRO A 129 5.43 -9.99 17.34
CA PRO A 129 4.83 -11.32 17.42
C PRO A 129 5.84 -12.47 17.36
N LEU A 130 6.87 -12.37 16.52
CA LEU A 130 7.92 -13.40 16.40
C LEU A 130 8.84 -13.48 17.64
N SER A 131 8.93 -12.40 18.42
CA SER A 131 9.76 -12.34 19.64
C SER A 131 9.13 -12.95 20.88
N VAL A 132 7.82 -13.23 20.87
CA VAL A 132 7.11 -13.81 22.01
C VAL A 132 7.07 -15.33 21.87
N SER A 133 7.47 -16.06 22.91
CA SER A 133 7.44 -17.53 22.96
C SER A 133 5.99 -18.04 22.92
N GLY A 134 5.53 -18.43 21.73
CA GLY A 134 4.18 -18.92 21.44
C GLY A 134 3.86 -18.89 19.95
N ALA A 135 4.90 -18.90 19.12
CA ALA A 135 4.92 -18.47 17.73
C ALA A 135 3.79 -19.10 16.89
N THR A 136 3.42 -20.35 17.12
CA THR A 136 2.48 -21.07 16.27
C THR A 136 1.06 -20.50 16.27
N VAL A 137 0.56 -19.93 17.38
CA VAL A 137 -0.85 -19.43 17.45
C VAL A 137 -0.96 -17.96 17.01
N GLY A 138 0.04 -17.14 17.38
CA GLY A 138 0.17 -15.77 16.85
C GLY A 138 0.46 -15.76 15.34
N LEU A 139 1.17 -16.77 14.84
CA LEU A 139 1.46 -16.99 13.42
C LEU A 139 0.30 -17.66 12.63
N LEU A 140 -0.88 -17.87 13.20
CA LEU A 140 -2.03 -18.35 12.42
C LEU A 140 -3.11 -17.26 12.29
N THR A 141 -3.27 -16.45 13.32
CA THR A 141 -4.17 -15.28 13.31
C THR A 141 -3.52 -14.03 12.71
N GLY A 142 -2.20 -13.86 12.85
CA GLY A 142 -1.44 -12.76 12.27
C GLY A 142 -1.32 -12.82 10.74
N GLN A 143 -1.37 -14.01 10.15
CA GLN A 143 -0.94 -14.30 8.77
C GLN A 143 -1.93 -13.77 7.75
N LEU A 144 -3.18 -13.85 8.16
CA LEU A 144 -4.34 -13.43 7.40
C LEU A 144 -4.55 -11.91 7.49
N ARG A 145 -4.24 -11.30 8.65
CA ARG A 145 -4.16 -9.84 8.84
C ARG A 145 -3.00 -9.24 8.02
N PHE A 146 -1.87 -9.93 8.02
CA PHE A 146 -0.66 -9.59 7.28
C PHE A 146 -0.85 -9.66 5.74
N LEU A 147 -1.47 -10.73 5.22
CA LEU A 147 -1.77 -10.85 3.78
C LEU A 147 -2.79 -9.78 3.34
N GLY A 148 -3.76 -9.47 4.20
CA GLY A 148 -4.72 -8.42 3.94
C GLY A 148 -4.11 -7.02 3.90
N SER A 149 -3.10 -6.71 4.74
CA SER A 149 -2.41 -5.41 4.70
C SER A 149 -1.71 -5.18 3.36
N THR A 150 -0.93 -6.14 2.86
CA THR A 150 -0.22 -5.99 1.57
C THR A 150 -1.21 -5.70 0.43
N LEU A 151 -2.33 -6.44 0.39
CA LEU A 151 -3.41 -6.21 -0.57
C LEU A 151 -4.04 -4.83 -0.38
N LEU A 152 -4.29 -4.40 0.86
CA LEU A 152 -4.85 -3.08 1.16
C LEU A 152 -4.03 -1.95 0.58
N HIS A 153 -2.73 -1.89 0.88
CA HIS A 153 -1.86 -0.82 0.36
C HIS A 153 -1.88 -0.79 -1.16
N THR A 154 -1.88 -1.97 -1.77
CA THR A 154 -1.91 -2.12 -3.22
C THR A 154 -3.21 -1.55 -3.81
N VAL A 155 -4.36 -1.90 -3.24
CA VAL A 155 -5.66 -1.42 -3.77
C VAL A 155 -5.94 0.03 -3.43
N SER A 156 -5.49 0.53 -2.27
CA SER A 156 -5.67 1.93 -1.87
C SER A 156 -4.84 2.85 -2.77
N SER A 157 -3.53 2.63 -2.84
CA SER A 157 -2.65 3.45 -3.68
C SER A 157 -2.88 3.20 -5.18
N GLY A 158 -3.21 1.96 -5.56
CA GLY A 158 -3.65 1.63 -6.91
C GLY A 158 -4.90 2.42 -7.32
N THR A 159 -5.85 2.65 -6.41
CA THR A 159 -7.02 3.51 -6.68
C THR A 159 -6.62 4.94 -7.01
N ILE A 160 -5.65 5.52 -6.29
CA ILE A 160 -5.13 6.85 -6.60
C ILE A 160 -4.53 6.85 -8.01
N GLY A 161 -3.68 5.87 -8.33
CA GLY A 161 -3.05 5.76 -9.64
C GLY A 161 -4.07 5.59 -10.77
N ILE A 162 -5.09 4.75 -10.57
CA ILE A 162 -6.20 4.56 -11.50
C ILE A 162 -6.96 5.86 -11.75
N THR A 163 -7.25 6.65 -10.71
CA THR A 163 -7.94 7.93 -10.91
C THR A 163 -7.10 8.94 -11.71
N ILE A 164 -5.77 8.90 -11.55
CA ILE A 164 -4.85 9.70 -12.39
C ILE A 164 -4.89 9.18 -13.83
N GLY A 165 -4.77 7.86 -14.03
CA GLY A 165 -4.84 7.23 -15.35
C GLY A 165 -6.15 7.51 -16.10
N ILE A 166 -7.30 7.39 -15.43
CA ILE A 166 -8.62 7.71 -16.01
C ILE A 166 -8.70 9.18 -16.45
N SER A 167 -8.06 10.08 -15.69
CA SER A 167 -8.09 11.52 -15.97
C SER A 167 -6.91 12.01 -16.81
N PHE A 168 -6.09 11.10 -17.34
CA PHE A 168 -4.82 11.42 -18.01
C PHE A 168 -5.00 12.38 -19.20
N TYR A 169 -6.02 12.15 -20.04
CA TYR A 169 -6.34 12.98 -21.21
C TYR A 169 -7.38 14.08 -20.93
N MET A 170 -7.74 14.34 -19.67
CA MET A 170 -8.72 15.36 -19.30
C MET A 170 -8.08 16.73 -19.06
N ASP A 171 -8.89 17.79 -19.01
CA ASP A 171 -8.45 19.12 -18.61
C ASP A 171 -7.94 19.15 -17.15
N GLU A 172 -7.16 20.18 -16.81
CA GLU A 172 -6.48 20.25 -15.50
C GLU A 172 -7.44 20.27 -14.31
N PHE A 173 -8.61 20.88 -14.46
CA PHE A 173 -9.59 20.95 -13.37
C PHE A 173 -10.14 19.56 -13.08
N ARG A 174 -10.53 18.82 -14.12
CA ARG A 174 -10.98 17.43 -13.96
C ARG A 174 -9.87 16.54 -13.41
N ARG A 175 -8.64 16.66 -13.90
CA ARG A 175 -7.50 15.87 -13.38
C ARG A 175 -7.27 16.08 -11.88
N LYS A 176 -7.30 17.33 -11.41
CA LYS A 176 -7.21 17.65 -9.97
C LYS A 176 -8.38 17.09 -9.17
N TRP A 177 -9.60 17.15 -9.73
CA TRP A 177 -10.79 16.60 -9.10
C TRP A 177 -10.72 15.08 -8.96
N PHE A 178 -10.31 14.37 -10.01
CA PHE A 178 -10.12 12.91 -9.98
C PHE A 178 -9.05 12.49 -8.98
N LEU A 179 -7.93 13.22 -8.91
CA LEU A 179 -6.90 12.99 -7.90
C LEU A 179 -7.45 13.16 -6.47
N PHE A 180 -8.21 14.22 -6.22
CA PHE A 180 -8.85 14.45 -4.92
C PHE A 180 -9.81 13.32 -4.54
N VAL A 181 -10.66 12.89 -5.49
CA VAL A 181 -11.56 11.75 -5.30
C VAL A 181 -10.78 10.46 -5.06
N GLY A 182 -9.68 10.22 -5.79
CA GLY A 182 -8.79 9.09 -5.61
C GLY A 182 -8.23 9.00 -4.20
N PHE A 183 -7.72 10.12 -3.66
CA PHE A 183 -7.28 10.19 -2.26
C PHE A 183 -8.42 9.93 -1.28
N LEU A 184 -9.59 10.54 -1.48
CA LEU A 184 -10.73 10.35 -0.58
C LEU A 184 -11.14 8.88 -0.51
N VAL A 185 -11.21 8.20 -1.67
CA VAL A 185 -11.56 6.77 -1.75
C VAL A 185 -10.46 5.92 -1.13
N ALA A 186 -9.18 6.17 -1.45
CA ALA A 186 -8.06 5.40 -0.90
C ALA A 186 -7.98 5.50 0.63
N ILE A 187 -8.13 6.71 1.18
CA ILE A 187 -8.13 6.95 2.63
C ILE A 187 -9.33 6.28 3.27
N ALA A 188 -10.53 6.37 2.67
CA ALA A 188 -11.72 5.71 3.18
C ALA A 188 -11.56 4.19 3.21
N LEU A 189 -11.07 3.58 2.12
CA LEU A 189 -10.82 2.14 2.02
C LEU A 189 -9.79 1.68 3.06
N HIS A 190 -8.67 2.38 3.15
CA HIS A 190 -7.60 2.08 4.10
C HIS A 190 -8.11 2.21 5.55
N SER A 191 -8.76 3.33 5.88
CA SER A 191 -9.31 3.55 7.23
C SER A 191 -10.36 2.51 7.62
N ALA A 192 -11.26 2.16 6.69
CA ALA A 192 -12.28 1.14 6.93
C ALA A 192 -11.66 -0.23 7.21
N PHE A 193 -10.65 -0.62 6.43
CA PHE A 193 -9.94 -1.87 6.66
C PHE A 193 -9.22 -1.89 8.01
N ASN A 194 -8.50 -0.81 8.37
CA ASN A 194 -7.84 -0.69 9.66
C ASN A 194 -8.85 -0.75 10.82
N PHE A 195 -9.99 -0.08 10.68
CA PHE A 195 -11.07 -0.13 11.65
C PHE A 195 -11.59 -1.56 11.87
N PHE A 196 -11.90 -2.27 10.78
CA PHE A 196 -12.40 -3.64 10.88
C PHE A 196 -11.35 -4.60 11.44
N ILE A 197 -10.08 -4.43 11.07
CA ILE A 197 -9.01 -5.26 11.59
C ILE A 197 -8.86 -5.06 13.11
N ILE A 198 -8.86 -3.82 13.60
CA ILE A 198 -8.61 -3.52 15.01
C ILE A 198 -9.75 -4.03 15.90
N ARG A 199 -11.00 -3.94 15.42
CA ARG A 199 -12.19 -4.31 16.19
C ARG A 199 -12.54 -5.81 16.12
N ASN A 200 -11.88 -6.56 15.26
CA ASN A 200 -12.20 -7.97 15.03
C ASN A 200 -11.43 -8.88 15.98
N ASP A 201 -12.19 -9.58 16.84
CA ASP A 201 -11.69 -10.59 17.78
C ASP A 201 -11.48 -11.98 17.13
N GLY A 202 -11.65 -12.10 15.81
CA GLY A 202 -11.42 -13.30 15.01
C GLY A 202 -12.67 -13.83 14.29
N ASN A 203 -13.87 -13.55 14.80
CA ASN A 203 -15.13 -14.08 14.26
C ASN A 203 -15.55 -13.48 12.90
N ASP A 204 -15.15 -12.24 12.61
CA ASP A 204 -15.53 -11.55 11.36
C ASP A 204 -14.41 -11.52 10.32
N PHE A 205 -13.31 -12.27 10.53
CA PHE A 205 -12.13 -12.21 9.67
C PHE A 205 -12.46 -12.47 8.19
N LEU A 206 -13.24 -13.52 7.93
CA LEU A 206 -13.64 -13.87 6.56
C LEU A 206 -14.44 -12.75 5.87
N LYS A 207 -15.23 -11.97 6.62
CA LYS A 207 -16.00 -10.84 6.06
C LYS A 207 -15.08 -9.70 5.65
N VAL A 208 -14.09 -9.36 6.49
CA VAL A 208 -13.11 -8.31 6.19
C VAL A 208 -12.26 -8.70 4.98
N PHE A 209 -11.85 -9.97 4.91
CA PHE A 209 -11.09 -10.48 3.78
C PHE A 209 -11.92 -10.54 2.49
N ALA A 210 -13.18 -11.00 2.56
CA ALA A 210 -14.10 -10.99 1.42
C ALA A 210 -14.35 -9.57 0.91
N PHE A 211 -14.55 -8.60 1.81
CA PHE A 211 -14.65 -7.18 1.45
C PHE A 211 -13.40 -6.71 0.68
N LEU A 212 -12.20 -7.02 1.18
CA LEU A 212 -10.96 -6.64 0.52
C LEU A 212 -10.83 -7.28 -0.87
N TRP A 213 -11.24 -8.54 -1.04
CA TRP A 213 -11.24 -9.20 -2.35
C TRP A 213 -12.20 -8.57 -3.34
N VAL A 214 -13.41 -8.18 -2.90
CA VAL A 214 -14.36 -7.46 -3.76
C VAL A 214 -13.73 -6.14 -4.22
N VAL A 215 -13.11 -5.39 -3.32
CA VAL A 215 -12.39 -4.15 -3.66
C VAL A 215 -11.23 -4.44 -4.63
N THR A 216 -10.47 -5.51 -4.39
CA THR A 216 -9.35 -5.91 -5.26
C THR A 216 -9.83 -6.22 -6.67
N ILE A 217 -10.93 -6.97 -6.82
CA ILE A 217 -11.52 -7.28 -8.14
C ILE A 217 -11.96 -6.00 -8.84
N ILE A 218 -12.62 -5.07 -8.12
CA ILE A 218 -13.02 -3.77 -8.69
C ILE A 218 -11.78 -3.01 -9.18
N VAL A 219 -10.71 -2.95 -8.37
CA VAL A 219 -9.46 -2.30 -8.74
C VAL A 219 -8.81 -2.97 -9.95
N MET A 220 -8.79 -4.30 -10.04
CA MET A 220 -8.29 -5.02 -11.22
C MET A 220 -9.09 -4.68 -12.49
N LEU A 221 -10.41 -4.62 -12.40
CA LEU A 221 -11.26 -4.26 -13.54
C LEU A 221 -11.05 -2.81 -13.99
N LEU A 222 -10.86 -1.89 -13.03
CA LEU A 222 -10.55 -0.50 -13.33
C LEU A 222 -9.13 -0.31 -13.87
N PHE A 223 -8.16 -1.08 -13.35
CA PHE A 223 -6.79 -1.14 -13.88
C PHE A 223 -6.80 -1.57 -15.34
N GLU A 224 -7.53 -2.64 -15.65
CA GLU A 224 -7.68 -3.12 -17.03
C GLU A 224 -8.33 -2.07 -17.95
N LYS A 225 -9.32 -1.34 -17.44
CA LYS A 225 -9.91 -0.22 -18.19
C LYS A 225 -8.87 0.85 -18.51
N VAL A 226 -7.99 1.20 -17.55
CA VAL A 226 -6.92 2.18 -17.75
C VAL A 226 -5.87 1.64 -18.75
N ARG A 227 -5.51 0.35 -18.67
CA ARG A 227 -4.59 -0.29 -19.62
C ARG A 227 -5.08 -0.15 -21.06
N ARG A 228 -6.36 -0.41 -21.30
CA ARG A 228 -6.98 -0.24 -22.64
C ARG A 228 -7.02 1.21 -23.13
N MET A 229 -6.82 2.20 -22.27
CA MET A 229 -6.69 3.60 -22.69
C MET A 229 -5.28 3.94 -23.18
N SER A 230 -4.27 3.13 -22.81
CA SER A 230 -2.89 3.28 -23.29
C SER A 230 -2.69 2.72 -24.70
N THR A 231 -3.48 1.69 -25.06
CA THR A 231 -3.32 0.95 -26.33
C THR A 231 -4.13 1.53 -27.51
N ASN A 232 -4.91 2.60 -27.29
CA ASN A 232 -5.75 3.25 -28.32
C ASN A 232 -5.18 4.63 -28.67
#